data_AF-A0A3P2AFQ4-F1
#
_entry.id   AF-A0A3P2AFQ4-F1
#
_cell.length_a   1.000
_cell.length_b   1.000
_cell.length_c   1.000
_cell.angle_alpha   90.00
_cell.angle_beta   90.00
_cell.angle_gamma   90.00
#
_symmetry.space_group_name_H-M   'P 1'
#
loop_
_entity.id
_entity.type
_entity.pdbx_description
1 polymer ?
#
loop_
_entity_poly.entity_id
_entity_poly.type
_entity_poly.pdbx_seq_one_letter_code
_entity_poly.pdbx_strand_id
1 'polypeptide(L)'
;MNKNGLVILFCLMAISIVSCKKTEIGFLKVDVSEVILTSSSSNQSFKVESNEAWEIDGENRELLIGGNAATFGWVLVSPFRGNSSKEVTLQLADTEKPTNREQITLKIIGNSGMRTITVRYRKEQ
;
A
#
# COMPACT_ATOMS: atom_id res chain seq x y z
N MET A 1 45.68 -57.95 -14.45
CA MET A 1 44.21 -57.99 -14.39
C MET A 1 43.78 -57.54 -12.99
N ASN A 2 42.98 -56.46 -12.93
CA ASN A 2 42.14 -55.98 -11.80
C ASN A 2 42.93 -55.45 -10.56
N LYS A 3 42.68 -54.28 -9.96
CA LYS A 3 41.50 -53.41 -9.88
C LYS A 3 41.95 -51.94 -9.70
N ASN A 4 42.07 -51.19 -10.80
CA ASN A 4 42.10 -49.72 -10.76
C ASN A 4 40.69 -49.25 -11.13
N GLY A 5 39.91 -48.81 -10.17
CA GLY A 5 38.57 -48.29 -10.48
C GLY A 5 37.59 -48.42 -9.34
N LEU A 6 37.80 -47.67 -8.26
CA LEU A 6 36.71 -47.35 -7.33
C LEU A 6 37.05 -46.15 -6.43
N VAL A 7 37.59 -45.07 -7.00
CA VAL A 7 37.73 -43.78 -6.28
C VAL A 7 37.24 -42.64 -7.19
N ILE A 8 36.21 -42.89 -7.99
CA ILE A 8 35.54 -41.87 -8.80
C ILE A 8 34.05 -42.22 -8.84
N LEU A 9 33.43 -42.38 -7.67
CA LEU A 9 31.99 -42.54 -7.59
C LEU A 9 31.52 -41.76 -6.37
N PHE A 10 30.71 -40.73 -6.63
CA PHE A 10 29.98 -39.89 -5.68
C PHE A 10 30.60 -38.58 -5.16
N CYS A 11 31.63 -38.03 -5.80
CA CYS A 11 31.94 -36.58 -5.68
C CYS A 11 31.08 -35.68 -6.60
N LEU A 12 30.10 -36.23 -7.31
CA LEU A 12 29.30 -35.52 -8.33
C LEU A 12 27.86 -35.19 -7.92
N MET A 13 27.53 -35.28 -6.63
CA MET A 13 26.19 -34.93 -6.11
C MET A 13 26.16 -33.63 -5.31
N ALA A 14 27.09 -32.71 -5.62
CA ALA A 14 26.99 -31.31 -5.24
C ALA A 14 26.49 -30.49 -6.44
N ILE A 15 25.46 -30.97 -7.15
CA ILE A 15 24.72 -30.12 -8.09
C ILE A 15 23.80 -29.26 -7.23
N SER A 16 24.41 -28.22 -6.68
CA SER A 16 23.87 -26.86 -6.68
C SER A 16 22.34 -26.83 -6.66
N ILE A 17 21.77 -27.00 -5.48
CA ILE A 17 20.42 -26.48 -5.20
C ILE A 17 20.58 -24.96 -5.25
N VAL A 18 20.65 -24.40 -6.45
CA VAL A 18 20.32 -23.01 -6.68
C VAL A 18 18.83 -22.98 -6.39
N SER A 19 18.50 -22.79 -5.11
CA SER A 19 17.19 -22.35 -4.70
C SER A 19 17.04 -21.00 -5.35
N CYS A 20 16.56 -21.02 -6.59
CA CYS A 20 16.09 -19.87 -7.32
C CYS A 20 14.90 -19.41 -6.49
N LYS A 21 15.17 -18.63 -5.43
CA LYS A 21 14.13 -17.92 -4.70
C LYS A 21 13.42 -17.14 -5.78
N LYS A 22 12.20 -17.58 -6.09
CA LYS A 22 11.32 -16.89 -7.03
C LYS A 22 11.30 -15.44 -6.56
N THR A 23 12.00 -14.57 -7.28
CA THR A 23 12.01 -13.16 -6.95
C THR A 23 10.60 -12.71 -7.20
N GLU A 24 9.82 -12.57 -6.13
CA GLU A 24 8.50 -11.98 -6.25
C GLU A 24 8.72 -10.56 -6.77
N ILE A 25 8.19 -10.30 -7.97
CA ILE A 25 8.20 -8.96 -8.53
C ILE A 25 7.29 -8.13 -7.63
N GLY A 26 7.82 -7.05 -7.07
CA GLY A 26 7.06 -6.12 -6.23
C GLY A 26 5.84 -5.60 -7.00
N PHE A 27 4.70 -5.46 -6.31
CA PHE A 27 3.52 -4.85 -6.89
C PHE A 27 2.81 -3.90 -5.93
N LEU A 28 2.10 -2.93 -6.53
CA LEU A 28 1.21 -2.00 -5.86
C LEU A 28 -0.07 -1.82 -6.70
N LYS A 29 -1.21 -2.10 -6.07
CA LYS A 29 -2.55 -1.91 -6.64
C LYS A 29 -3.43 -1.18 -5.64
N VAL A 30 -4.32 -0.36 -6.19
CA VAL A 30 -5.40 0.30 -5.47
C VAL A 30 -6.66 0.05 -6.30
N ASP A 31 -7.73 -0.39 -5.64
CA ASP A 31 -8.97 -0.83 -6.27
C ASP A 31 -9.88 0.33 -6.74
N VAL A 32 -9.63 1.53 -6.23
CA VAL A 32 -10.37 2.75 -6.59
C VAL A 32 -9.46 3.81 -7.19
N SER A 33 -10.06 4.73 -7.94
CA SER A 33 -9.42 5.98 -8.40
C SER A 33 -10.07 7.23 -7.80
N GLU A 34 -11.29 7.11 -7.28
CA GLU A 34 -12.04 8.19 -6.64
C GLU A 34 -12.81 7.65 -5.43
N VAL A 35 -12.88 8.44 -4.36
CA VAL A 35 -13.76 8.22 -3.22
C VAL A 35 -14.56 9.50 -2.96
N ILE A 36 -15.87 9.36 -2.77
CA ILE A 36 -16.77 10.49 -2.45
C ILE A 36 -17.17 10.38 -0.98
N LEU A 37 -16.85 11.40 -0.21
CA LEU A 37 -17.31 11.57 1.17
C LEU A 37 -18.48 12.56 1.20
N THR A 38 -19.50 12.26 2.00
CA THR A 38 -20.65 13.14 2.25
C THR A 38 -20.87 13.32 3.74
N SER A 39 -21.83 14.16 4.13
CA SER A 39 -22.27 14.28 5.52
C SER A 39 -22.82 12.96 6.07
N SER A 40 -23.55 12.19 5.25
CA SER A 40 -24.13 10.89 5.62
C SER A 40 -23.15 9.73 5.47
N SER A 41 -22.20 9.85 4.53
CA SER A 41 -21.14 8.88 4.24
C SER A 41 -19.79 9.51 4.57
N SER A 42 -19.63 9.85 5.84
CA SER A 42 -18.44 10.54 6.35
C SER A 42 -17.24 9.62 6.52
N ASN A 43 -17.43 8.32 6.28
CA ASN A 43 -16.44 7.27 6.41
C ASN A 43 -16.56 6.30 5.22
N GLN A 44 -15.46 6.09 4.49
CA GLN A 44 -15.34 5.18 3.35
C GLN A 44 -14.00 4.44 3.42
N SER A 45 -13.93 3.25 2.83
CA SER A 45 -12.69 2.48 2.77
C SER A 45 -12.35 2.06 1.34
N PHE A 46 -11.07 1.87 1.08
CA PHE A 46 -10.55 1.26 -0.15
C PHE A 46 -9.39 0.33 0.18
N LYS A 47 -9.00 -0.53 -0.77
CA LYS A 47 -7.95 -1.53 -0.54
C LYS A 47 -6.65 -1.13 -1.23
N VAL A 48 -5.57 -1.13 -0.45
CA VAL A 48 -4.20 -1.13 -0.98
C VAL A 48 -3.72 -2.58 -1.00
N GLU A 49 -3.41 -3.10 -2.18
CA GLU A 49 -2.79 -4.43 -2.32
C GLU A 49 -1.33 -4.27 -2.72
N SER A 50 -0.45 -4.83 -1.88
CA SER A 50 0.98 -4.85 -2.12
C SER A 50 1.61 -6.04 -1.43
N ASN A 51 2.75 -6.50 -1.93
CA ASN A 51 3.66 -7.40 -1.22
C ASN A 51 4.86 -6.65 -0.61
N GLU A 52 4.87 -5.32 -0.68
CA GLU A 52 5.93 -4.45 -0.19
C GLU A 52 5.40 -3.45 0.84
N ALA A 53 6.30 -2.64 1.38
CA ALA A 53 5.93 -1.47 2.17
C ALA A 53 5.37 -0.36 1.26
N TRP A 54 4.39 0.37 1.78
CA TRP A 54 3.79 1.50 1.11
C TRP A 54 3.41 2.60 2.12
N GLU A 55 3.27 3.81 1.61
CA GLU A 55 2.88 5.01 2.35
C GLU A 55 1.97 5.89 1.51
N ILE A 56 1.04 6.58 2.16
CA ILE A 56 0.15 7.57 1.57
C ILE A 56 0.74 8.95 1.84
N ASP A 57 0.88 9.71 0.76
CA ASP A 57 1.36 11.08 0.76
C ASP A 57 0.36 12.01 0.06
N GLY A 58 0.45 13.30 0.33
CA GLY A 58 -0.52 14.28 -0.16
C GLY A 58 -0.30 15.67 0.42
N GLU A 59 -1.08 16.63 -0.07
CA GLU A 59 -1.02 18.01 0.41
C GLU A 59 -1.55 18.12 1.85
N ASN A 60 -0.99 19.09 2.60
CA ASN A 60 -1.37 19.39 3.99
C ASN A 60 -1.39 18.15 4.89
N ARG A 61 -0.39 17.28 4.73
CA ARG A 61 -0.25 16.07 5.52
C ARG A 61 0.19 16.41 6.94
N GLU A 62 -0.58 15.97 7.92
CA GLU A 62 -0.19 16.05 9.34
C GLU A 62 -0.31 14.68 10.00
N LEU A 63 0.74 14.28 10.74
CA LEU A 63 0.75 13.01 11.45
C LEU A 63 0.02 13.13 12.78
N LEU A 64 -0.85 12.16 13.07
CA LEU A 64 -1.49 12.08 14.38
C LEU A 64 -0.57 11.37 15.38
N ILE A 65 -0.38 11.98 16.54
CA ILE A 65 0.46 11.45 17.61
C ILE A 65 -0.07 10.09 18.06
N GLY A 66 0.84 9.11 18.17
CA GLY A 66 0.55 7.81 18.77
C GLY A 66 -0.15 6.80 17.86
N GLY A 67 -0.28 7.07 16.56
CA GLY A 67 -0.99 6.16 15.64
C GLY A 67 -0.40 6.05 14.23
N ASN A 68 -0.95 5.11 13.46
CA ASN A 68 -0.72 4.98 12.03
C ASN A 68 -1.79 5.76 11.25
N ALA A 69 -2.05 7.01 11.63
CA ALA A 69 -3.06 7.85 11.03
C ALA A 69 -2.48 9.23 10.69
N ALA A 70 -3.00 9.85 9.64
CA ALA A 70 -2.62 11.18 9.21
C ALA A 70 -3.84 11.92 8.65
N THR A 71 -3.88 13.24 8.82
CA THR A 71 -4.81 14.11 8.11
C THR A 71 -4.16 14.60 6.81
N PHE A 72 -5.00 14.85 5.81
CA PHE A 72 -4.64 15.43 4.52
C PHE A 72 -5.68 16.50 4.21
N GLY A 73 -5.44 17.71 4.72
CA GLY A 73 -6.49 18.73 4.83
C GLY A 73 -7.70 18.18 5.62
N TRP A 74 -8.87 18.16 4.99
CA TRP A 74 -10.13 17.75 5.61
C TRP A 74 -10.38 16.23 5.70
N VAL A 75 -9.43 15.39 5.27
CA VAL A 75 -9.58 13.92 5.31
C VAL A 75 -8.62 13.30 6.31
N LEU A 76 -9.16 12.55 7.26
CA LEU A 76 -8.42 11.62 8.09
C LEU A 76 -8.22 10.30 7.35
N VAL A 77 -6.99 9.79 7.31
CA VAL A 77 -6.60 8.54 6.64
C VAL A 77 -5.98 7.59 7.64
N SER A 78 -6.46 6.35 7.68
CA SER A 78 -5.93 5.31 8.56
C SER A 78 -6.11 3.90 7.97
N PRO A 79 -5.05 3.07 7.86
CA PRO A 79 -3.66 3.43 8.05
C PRO A 79 -3.13 4.33 6.92
N PHE A 80 -2.23 5.28 7.22
CA PHE A 80 -1.55 6.04 6.16
C PHE A 80 -0.32 5.31 5.61
N ARG A 81 0.19 4.27 6.28
CA ARG A 81 1.29 3.42 5.78
C ARG A 81 1.07 1.97 6.17
N GLY A 82 1.68 1.05 5.44
CA GLY A 82 1.56 -0.36 5.76
C GLY A 82 2.64 -1.22 5.12
N ASN A 83 2.73 -2.45 5.60
CA ASN A 83 3.35 -3.54 4.90
C ASN A 83 2.24 -4.48 4.43
N SER A 84 2.37 -5.04 3.23
CA SER A 84 1.37 -5.93 2.62
C SER A 84 0.00 -5.27 2.35
N SER A 85 -0.97 -6.08 1.91
CA SER A 85 -2.33 -5.62 1.62
C SER A 85 -3.06 -5.17 2.88
N LYS A 86 -3.69 -3.98 2.83
CA LYS A 86 -4.54 -3.43 3.92
C LYS A 86 -5.75 -2.72 3.35
N GLU A 87 -6.80 -2.69 4.14
CA GLU A 87 -7.89 -1.74 3.98
C GLU A 87 -7.47 -0.39 4.58
N VAL A 88 -7.72 0.68 3.83
CA VAL A 88 -7.47 2.07 4.23
C VAL A 88 -8.80 2.78 4.35
N THR A 89 -9.03 3.36 5.52
CA THR A 89 -10.20 4.13 5.85
C THR A 89 -9.94 5.63 5.64
N LEU A 90 -10.89 6.29 4.99
CA LEU A 90 -10.99 7.73 4.77
C LEU A 90 -12.18 8.26 5.56
N GLN A 91 -11.94 9.26 6.41
CA GLN A 91 -12.98 9.88 7.22
C GLN A 91 -12.93 11.41 7.06
N LEU A 92 -14.08 12.09 7.13
CA LEU A 92 -14.10 13.55 7.31
C LEU A 92 -13.42 13.92 8.65
N ALA A 93 -12.37 14.73 8.59
CA ALA A 93 -11.74 15.26 9.80
C ALA A 93 -12.68 16.26 10.49
N ASP A 94 -12.76 16.20 11.82
CA ASP A 94 -13.65 17.06 12.60
C ASP A 94 -13.22 18.53 12.63
N THR A 95 -11.93 18.79 12.40
CA THR A 95 -11.29 20.11 12.54
C THR A 95 -11.51 21.02 11.33
N GLU A 96 -11.69 20.46 10.13
CA GLU A 96 -11.84 21.21 8.89
C GLU A 96 -12.92 20.55 8.03
N LYS A 97 -14.19 20.92 8.24
CA LYS A 97 -15.24 20.47 7.33
C LYS A 97 -15.11 21.23 6.00
N PRO A 98 -14.97 20.54 4.87
CA PRO A 98 -14.79 21.18 3.57
C PRO A 98 -16.02 22.00 3.20
N THR A 99 -15.77 23.11 2.49
CA THR A 99 -16.83 23.84 1.79
C THR A 99 -17.30 23.05 0.55
N ASN A 100 -18.38 23.49 -0.09
CA ASN A 100 -19.01 22.68 -1.14
C ASN A 100 -18.07 22.49 -2.34
N ARG A 101 -17.77 21.23 -2.70
CA ARG A 101 -16.95 20.77 -3.86
C ARG A 101 -15.42 20.81 -3.67
N GLU A 102 -14.91 20.62 -2.46
CA GLU A 102 -13.48 20.42 -2.27
C GLU A 102 -13.02 19.02 -2.68
N GLN A 103 -11.80 18.93 -3.22
CA GLN A 103 -11.15 17.68 -3.58
C GLN A 103 -9.71 17.67 -3.08
N ILE A 104 -9.23 16.51 -2.66
CA ILE A 104 -7.82 16.28 -2.36
C ILE A 104 -7.29 15.11 -3.20
N THR A 105 -5.98 15.08 -3.41
CA THR A 105 -5.30 14.00 -4.13
C THR A 105 -4.36 13.27 -3.17
N LEU A 106 -4.56 11.97 -3.02
CA LEU A 106 -3.70 11.10 -2.24
C LEU A 106 -2.83 10.26 -3.17
N LYS A 107 -1.53 10.20 -2.89
CA LYS A 107 -0.53 9.39 -3.60
C LYS A 107 -0.17 8.19 -2.73
N ILE A 108 -0.49 6.99 -3.18
CA ILE A 108 -0.05 5.75 -2.55
C ILE A 108 1.27 5.38 -3.21
N ILE A 109 2.34 5.41 -2.43
CA ILE A 109 3.72 5.24 -2.86
C ILE A 109 4.24 3.92 -2.29
N GLY A 110 4.74 3.05 -3.16
CA GLY A 110 5.48 1.84 -2.80
C GLY A 110 6.72 1.68 -3.69
N ASN A 111 7.59 0.73 -3.36
CA ASN A 111 8.83 0.52 -4.13
C ASN A 111 8.56 0.15 -5.60
N SER A 112 7.48 -0.60 -5.84
CA SER A 112 7.04 -1.01 -7.17
C SER A 112 6.24 0.04 -7.96
N GLY A 113 5.98 1.23 -7.37
CA GLY A 113 5.42 2.36 -8.10
C GLY A 113 4.51 3.25 -7.27
N MET A 114 3.76 4.09 -7.98
CA MET A 114 2.82 5.05 -7.39
C MET A 114 1.42 4.83 -7.95
N ARG A 115 0.41 5.00 -7.10
CA ARG A 115 -1.00 5.10 -7.46
C ARG A 115 -1.57 6.38 -6.89
N THR A 116 -2.62 6.88 -7.51
CA THR A 116 -3.26 8.13 -7.10
C THR A 116 -4.75 7.90 -6.97
N ILE A 117 -5.32 8.41 -5.88
CA ILE A 117 -6.77 8.48 -5.70
C ILE A 117 -7.18 9.92 -5.45
N THR A 118 -8.36 10.28 -5.93
CA THR A 118 -8.99 11.57 -5.63
C THR A 118 -10.06 11.38 -4.57
N VAL A 119 -10.02 12.17 -3.50
CA VAL A 119 -11.09 12.19 -2.50
C VAL A 119 -11.89 13.47 -2.68
N ARG A 120 -13.20 13.36 -2.84
CA ARG A 120 -14.10 14.49 -3.09
C ARG A 120 -15.15 14.62 -2.01
N TYR A 121 -15.40 15.84 -1.56
CA TYR A 121 -16.54 16.13 -0.70
C TYR A 121 -17.76 16.54 -1.54
N ARG A 122 -18.90 15.92 -1.26
CA ARG A 122 -20.19 16.31 -1.83
C ARG A 122 -21.18 16.62 -0.71
N LYS A 123 -21.60 17.89 -0.63
CA LYS A 123 -22.69 18.31 0.26
C LYS A 123 -24.02 17.77 -0.28
N GLU A 124 -24.79 17.13 0.58
CA GLU A 124 -26.17 16.71 0.27
C GLU A 124 -27.07 17.95 0.30
N GLN A 125 -27.97 18.05 -0.69
CA GLN A 125 -28.88 19.18 -0.87
C GLN A 125 -30.09 19.09 0.06
#